data_AF-A0A9P7RRU8-F1
#
_entry.id   AF-A0A9P7RRU8-F1
#
_cell.length_a   1.000
_cell.length_b   1.000
_cell.length_c   1.000
_cell.angle_alpha   90.00
_cell.angle_beta   90.00
_cell.angle_gamma   90.00
#
_symmetry.space_group_name_H-M   'P 1'
#
loop_
_entity.id
_entity.type
_entity.pdbx_description
1 polymer ?
#
loop_
_entity_poly.entity_id
_entity_poly.type
_entity_poly.pdbx_seq_one_letter_code
_entity_poly.pdbx_strand_id
1 'polypeptide(L)'
;MFVLLFGFLALGPQVVLSNLFRLGLAQVTQCEQFTINFKGEVNTTSPPSSLTVVPFDSVPISIPVPSNALNFTGLDINFLPLKENTTFIVSLDNAENQSLSLVSDFIRISPPKMLPVSHQPPPIPLRHPTI
;
A
#
# COMPACT_ATOMS: atom_id res chain seq x y z
N MET A 1 -20.32 -14.03 -51.03
CA MET A 1 -19.18 -14.23 -50.10
C MET A 1 -18.63 -12.88 -49.68
N PHE A 2 -19.40 -12.10 -48.92
CA PHE A 2 -19.01 -10.75 -48.43
C PHE A 2 -19.76 -10.40 -47.14
N VAL A 3 -20.96 -10.96 -46.94
CA VAL A 3 -21.81 -10.76 -45.75
C VAL A 3 -21.20 -11.33 -44.46
N LEU A 4 -20.44 -12.42 -44.53
CA LEU A 4 -19.81 -13.02 -43.34
C LEU A 4 -18.69 -12.16 -42.73
N LEU A 5 -18.03 -11.30 -43.52
CA LEU A 5 -16.91 -10.49 -43.04
C LEU A 5 -17.39 -9.36 -42.11
N PHE A 6 -18.54 -8.75 -42.41
CA PHE A 6 -19.12 -7.67 -41.59
C PHE A 6 -19.74 -8.18 -40.28
N GLY A 7 -20.12 -9.45 -40.20
CA GLY A 7 -20.65 -10.04 -38.97
C GLY A 7 -19.61 -10.12 -37.85
N PHE A 8 -18.34 -10.41 -38.19
CA PHE A 8 -17.27 -10.51 -37.19
C PHE A 8 -16.78 -9.15 -36.67
N LEU A 9 -16.85 -8.08 -37.46
CA LEU A 9 -16.52 -6.73 -36.98
C LEU A 9 -17.57 -6.14 -36.03
N ALA A 10 -18.80 -6.67 -36.02
CA ALA A 10 -19.83 -6.29 -35.05
C ALA A 10 -19.57 -6.88 -33.64
N LEU A 11 -18.71 -7.89 -33.52
CA LEU A 11 -18.12 -8.29 -32.24
C LEU A 11 -16.93 -7.38 -31.94
N GLY A 12 -17.22 -6.11 -31.63
CA GLY A 12 -16.23 -5.18 -31.10
C GLY A 12 -15.55 -5.73 -29.84
N PRO A 13 -14.43 -5.13 -29.40
CA PRO A 13 -13.70 -5.58 -28.22
C PRO A 13 -14.65 -5.65 -27.01
N GLN A 14 -14.92 -6.87 -26.54
CA GLN A 14 -15.73 -7.07 -25.34
C GLN A 14 -14.87 -6.68 -24.14
N VAL A 15 -15.20 -5.55 -23.53
CA VAL A 15 -14.62 -5.12 -22.26
C VAL A 15 -15.17 -6.06 -21.18
N VAL A 16 -14.40 -7.09 -20.83
CA VAL A 16 -14.72 -7.96 -19.70
C VAL A 16 -14.39 -7.17 -18.43
N LEU A 17 -15.43 -6.68 -17.76
CA LEU A 17 -15.32 -6.09 -16.43
C LEU A 17 -14.89 -7.18 -15.45
N SER A 18 -13.58 -7.32 -15.26
CA SER A 18 -13.02 -8.26 -14.30
C SER A 18 -13.17 -7.65 -12.90
N ASN A 19 -13.92 -8.32 -12.02
CA ASN A 19 -14.06 -7.93 -10.61
C ASN A 19 -12.74 -8.25 -9.87
N LEU A 20 -11.73 -7.43 -10.14
CA LEU A 20 -10.36 -7.64 -9.71
C LEU A 20 -10.18 -7.16 -8.28
N PHE A 21 -9.51 -7.97 -7.48
CA PHE A 21 -9.06 -7.59 -6.16
C PHE A 21 -8.03 -6.44 -6.28
N ARG A 22 -8.30 -5.31 -5.60
CA ARG A 22 -7.49 -4.09 -5.64
C ARG A 22 -7.09 -3.65 -4.24
N LEU A 23 -5.88 -3.10 -4.16
CA LEU A 23 -5.36 -2.48 -2.95
C LEU A 23 -5.67 -0.99 -2.96
N GLY A 24 -6.37 -0.50 -1.94
CA GLY A 24 -6.61 0.92 -1.73
C GLY A 24 -5.82 1.40 -0.52
N LEU A 25 -4.86 2.31 -0.75
CA LEU A 25 -4.13 2.94 0.34
C LEU A 25 -4.66 4.34 0.61
N ALA A 26 -4.82 4.68 1.89
CA ALA A 26 -4.96 6.07 2.31
C ALA A 26 -3.60 6.79 2.21
N GLN A 27 -3.60 8.11 2.36
CA GLN A 27 -2.38 8.91 2.36
C GLN A 27 -1.38 8.38 3.40
N VAL A 28 -0.16 8.07 2.97
CA VAL A 28 0.90 7.54 3.84
C VAL A 28 1.80 8.70 4.28
N THR A 29 1.91 8.89 5.59
CA THR A 29 2.75 9.91 6.22
C THR A 29 3.98 9.26 6.84
N GLN A 30 5.14 9.89 6.73
CA GLN A 30 6.36 9.38 7.33
C GLN A 30 6.19 9.25 8.85
N CYS A 31 6.65 8.12 9.40
CA CYS A 31 6.61 7.81 10.84
C CYS A 31 5.20 7.75 11.45
N GLU A 32 4.15 7.63 10.63
CA GLU A 32 2.78 7.39 11.10
C GLU A 32 2.26 6.02 10.66
N GLN A 33 1.29 5.52 11.43
CA GLN A 33 0.50 4.35 11.08
C GLN A 33 -0.42 4.67 9.90
N PHE A 34 -0.56 3.69 9.01
CA PHE A 34 -1.52 3.76 7.91
C PHE A 34 -2.18 2.40 7.69
N THR A 35 -3.36 2.43 7.08
CA THR A 35 -4.16 1.23 6.79
C THR A 35 -4.22 1.00 5.29
N ILE A 36 -3.98 -0.25 4.89
CA ILE A 36 -4.20 -0.73 3.53
C ILE A 36 -5.57 -1.38 3.50
N ASN A 37 -6.48 -0.86 2.68
CA ASN A 37 -7.81 -1.44 2.52
C ASN A 37 -7.82 -2.41 1.33
N PHE A 38 -8.41 -3.57 1.58
CA PHE A 38 -8.62 -4.61 0.59
C PHE A 38 -10.00 -4.40 -0.06
N LYS A 39 -10.02 -4.16 -1.37
CA LYS A 39 -11.26 -3.97 -2.13
C LYS A 39 -11.47 -5.13 -3.09
N GLY A 40 -12.63 -5.78 -2.98
CA GLY A 40 -13.00 -6.93 -3.80
C GLY A 40 -12.99 -8.23 -3.00
N GLU A 41 -13.26 -9.33 -3.69
CA GLU A 41 -13.33 -10.66 -3.07
C GLU A 41 -11.93 -11.28 -3.07
N VAL A 42 -11.37 -11.53 -1.88
CA VAL A 42 -10.15 -12.33 -1.73
C VAL A 42 -10.50 -13.77 -2.06
N ASN A 43 -9.73 -14.39 -2.96
CA ASN A 43 -9.85 -15.82 -3.21
C ASN A 43 -9.43 -16.58 -1.94
N THR A 44 -10.41 -17.15 -1.25
CA THR A 44 -10.21 -17.92 -0.01
C THR A 44 -9.40 -19.19 -0.20
N THR A 45 -9.25 -19.66 -1.44
CA THR A 45 -8.42 -20.83 -1.79
C THR A 45 -6.92 -20.52 -1.72
N SER A 46 -6.54 -19.25 -1.87
CA SER A 46 -5.16 -18.80 -1.82
C SER A 46 -5.05 -17.50 -1.02
N PRO A 47 -4.99 -17.59 0.30
CA PRO A 47 -4.96 -16.41 1.15
C PRO A 47 -3.65 -15.61 0.99
N PRO A 48 -3.69 -14.27 1.10
CA PRO A 48 -2.48 -13.48 1.13
C PRO A 48 -1.62 -13.75 2.37
N SER A 49 -0.32 -13.89 2.15
CA SER A 49 0.69 -14.18 3.17
C SER A 49 1.69 -13.04 3.35
N SER A 50 1.90 -12.23 2.31
CA SER A 50 2.88 -11.15 2.35
C SER A 50 2.43 -9.95 1.53
N LEU A 51 2.72 -8.77 2.06
CA LEU A 51 2.63 -7.51 1.35
C LEU A 51 4.03 -7.08 0.96
N THR A 52 4.28 -6.93 -0.34
CA THR A 52 5.55 -6.48 -0.88
C THR A 52 5.45 -5.00 -1.24
N VAL A 53 6.26 -4.17 -0.60
CA VAL A 53 6.42 -2.75 -0.88
C VAL A 53 7.65 -2.58 -1.76
N VAL A 54 7.50 -1.94 -2.92
CA VAL A 54 8.59 -1.71 -3.87
C VAL A 54 8.79 -0.21 -4.05
N PRO A 55 9.74 0.39 -3.32
CA PRO A 55 10.16 1.78 -3.54
C PRO A 55 10.94 1.90 -4.86
N PHE A 56 10.89 3.08 -5.49
CA PHE A 56 11.62 3.32 -6.75
C PHE A 56 13.09 3.68 -6.56
N ASP A 57 13.47 4.06 -5.35
CA ASP A 57 14.81 4.53 -4.99
C ASP A 57 15.48 3.67 -3.91
N SER A 58 14.92 2.49 -3.61
CA SER A 58 15.41 1.58 -2.57
C SER A 58 15.08 0.12 -2.90
N VAL A 59 15.44 -0.78 -1.98
CA VAL A 59 15.15 -2.21 -2.08
C VAL A 59 13.71 -2.52 -1.67
N PRO A 60 13.10 -3.58 -2.23
CA PRO A 60 11.78 -4.04 -1.79
C PRO A 60 11.75 -4.44 -0.31
N ILE A 61 10.62 -4.18 0.34
CA ILE A 61 10.34 -4.54 1.73
C ILE A 61 9.17 -5.53 1.72
N SER A 62 9.36 -6.70 2.34
CA SER A 62 8.28 -7.68 2.51
C SER A 62 7.75 -7.65 3.94
N ILE A 63 6.44 -7.47 4.07
CA ILE A 63 5.73 -7.41 5.35
C ILE A 63 4.84 -8.65 5.43
N PRO A 64 5.04 -9.54 6.42
CA PRO A 64 4.20 -10.71 6.58
C PRO A 64 2.78 -10.29 6.97
N VAL A 65 1.78 -10.84 6.29
CA VAL A 65 0.37 -10.62 6.60
C VAL A 65 -0.04 -11.69 7.61
N PRO A 66 -0.51 -11.29 8.81
CA PRO A 66 -0.94 -12.28 9.79
C PRO A 66 -2.21 -12.97 9.30
N SER A 67 -2.34 -14.28 9.56
CA SER A 67 -3.41 -15.11 9.02
C SER A 67 -4.83 -14.66 9.41
N ASN A 68 -4.96 -13.87 10.48
CA ASN A 68 -6.22 -13.27 10.90
C ASN A 68 -6.61 -12.02 10.10
N ALA A 69 -5.67 -11.34 9.43
CA ALA A 69 -5.93 -10.12 8.63
C ALA A 69 -6.88 -10.36 7.45
N LEU A 70 -7.03 -11.61 7.02
CA LEU A 70 -7.88 -12.05 5.91
C LEU A 70 -9.37 -11.90 6.17
N ASN A 71 -9.75 -11.94 7.45
CA ASN A 71 -11.14 -11.68 7.87
C ASN A 71 -11.44 -10.18 7.93
N PHE A 72 -10.40 -9.33 7.86
CA PHE A 72 -10.52 -7.89 7.95
C PHE A 72 -10.46 -7.28 6.55
N THR A 73 -11.19 -6.19 6.37
CA THR A 73 -11.25 -5.41 5.13
C THR A 73 -9.95 -4.68 4.81
N GLY A 74 -8.84 -5.00 5.50
CA GLY A 74 -7.57 -4.31 5.39
C GLY A 74 -6.49 -4.79 6.37
N LEU A 75 -5.32 -4.16 6.28
CA LEU A 75 -4.14 -4.39 7.10
C LEU A 75 -3.64 -3.06 7.67
N ASP A 76 -3.49 -3.01 8.99
CA ASP A 76 -2.89 -1.87 9.70
C ASP A 76 -1.38 -2.03 9.78
N ILE A 77 -0.64 -1.03 9.32
CA ILE A 77 0.83 -1.02 9.31
C ILE A 77 1.32 0.15 10.15
N ASN A 78 2.05 -0.16 11.21
CA ASN A 78 2.52 0.84 12.19
C ASN A 78 3.41 1.91 11.58
N PHE A 79 4.37 1.52 10.74
CA PHE A 79 5.21 2.46 9.99
C PHE A 79 5.94 1.75 8.86
N LEU A 80 6.26 2.49 7.80
CA LEU A 80 7.21 2.08 6.77
C LEU A 80 8.53 2.84 6.97
N PRO A 81 9.69 2.15 6.99
CA PRO A 81 11.00 2.79 7.15
C PRO A 81 11.48 3.42 5.83
N LEU A 82 10.64 4.28 5.26
CA LEU A 82 10.89 4.98 4.01
C LEU A 82 10.91 6.48 4.28
N LYS A 83 11.80 7.20 3.60
CA LYS A 83 11.91 8.66 3.74
C LYS A 83 10.69 9.36 3.14
N GLU A 84 10.40 10.57 3.59
CA GLU A 84 9.47 11.46 2.89
C GLU A 84 9.81 11.56 1.40
N ASN A 85 8.80 11.85 0.57
CA ASN A 85 8.95 11.98 -0.87
C ASN A 85 9.34 10.68 -1.62
N THR A 86 9.46 9.54 -0.92
CA THR A 86 9.63 8.24 -1.58
C THR A 86 8.35 7.86 -2.30
N THR A 87 8.47 7.45 -3.56
CA THR A 87 7.38 6.84 -4.33
C THR A 87 7.54 5.34 -4.33
N PHE A 88 6.46 4.62 -4.06
CA PHE A 88 6.45 3.17 -4.03
C PHE A 88 5.13 2.62 -4.59
N ILE A 89 5.17 1.34 -4.94
CA ILE A 89 4.00 0.51 -5.24
C ILE A 89 3.92 -0.62 -4.22
N VAL A 90 2.75 -1.23 -4.08
CA VAL A 90 2.59 -2.43 -3.27
C VAL A 90 1.91 -3.55 -4.05
N SER A 91 2.33 -4.78 -3.75
CA SER A 91 1.72 -6.02 -4.19
C SER A 91 1.31 -6.84 -2.97
N LEU A 92 0.28 -7.66 -3.13
CA LEU A 92 -0.14 -8.63 -2.13
C LEU A 92 0.04 -10.02 -2.71
N ASP A 93 0.85 -10.84 -2.05
CA ASP A 93 1.31 -12.13 -2.56
C ASP A 93 0.83 -13.28 -1.64
N ASN A 94 0.65 -14.48 -2.22
CA ASN A 94 0.34 -15.71 -1.48
C ASN A 94 1.60 -16.44 -1.02
N ALA A 95 1.41 -17.58 -0.33
CA ALA A 95 2.50 -18.39 0.22
C ALA A 95 3.47 -18.91 -0.86
N GLU A 96 3.00 -19.01 -2.10
CA GLU A 96 3.76 -19.39 -3.28
C GLU A 96 4.43 -18.19 -4.00
N ASN A 97 4.41 -16.99 -3.40
CA ASN A 97 4.89 -15.72 -3.98
C ASN A 97 4.19 -15.32 -5.29
N GLN A 98 2.94 -15.75 -5.48
CA GLN A 98 2.10 -15.32 -6.58
C GLN A 98 1.29 -14.10 -6.15
N SER A 99 1.29 -13.07 -7.01
CA SER A 99 0.51 -11.85 -6.79
C SER A 99 -0.99 -12.17 -6.84
N LEU A 100 -1.69 -11.87 -5.75
CA LEU A 100 -3.14 -12.04 -5.60
C LEU A 100 -3.93 -10.80 -5.99
N SER A 101 -3.29 -9.63 -5.97
CA SER A 101 -3.91 -8.37 -6.38
C SER A 101 -3.32 -7.83 -7.67
N LEU A 102 -4.04 -6.91 -8.29
CA LEU A 102 -3.37 -5.90 -9.11
C LEU A 102 -2.48 -5.04 -8.20
N VAL A 103 -1.31 -4.65 -8.72
CA VAL A 103 -0.40 -3.70 -8.08
C VAL A 103 -1.17 -2.43 -7.71
N SER A 104 -0.86 -1.81 -6.57
CA SER A 104 -1.46 -0.53 -6.18
C SER A 104 -1.13 0.59 -7.16
N ASP A 105 -1.85 1.70 -7.04
CA ASP A 105 -1.42 2.98 -7.59
C ASP A 105 -0.08 3.42 -6.98
N PHE A 106 0.60 4.38 -7.62
CA PHE A 106 1.81 5.00 -7.08
C PHE A 106 1.49 5.81 -5.82
N ILE A 107 2.11 5.44 -4.71
CA ILE A 107 1.95 6.14 -3.43
C ILE A 107 3.22 6.93 -3.13
N ARG A 108 3.04 8.19 -2.72
CA ARG A 108 4.13 9.08 -2.30
C ARG A 108 4.04 9.33 -0.81
N ILE A 109 5.14 9.17 -0.10
CA ILE A 109 5.20 9.40 1.35
C ILE A 109 5.17 10.90 1.62
N SER A 110 4.21 11.31 2.43
CA SER A 110 4.08 12.67 2.92
C SER A 110 5.09 12.94 4.05
N PRO A 111 5.58 14.19 4.18
CA PRO A 111 6.45 14.59 5.29
C PRO A 111 5.76 14.31 6.64
N PRO A 112 6.52 14.10 7.72
CA PRO A 112 5.95 13.88 9.05
C PRO A 112 5.09 15.09 9.44
N LYS A 113 3.96 14.84 10.13
CA LYS A 113 3.21 15.94 10.73
C LYS A 113 4.09 16.59 11.79
N MET A 114 4.59 17.79 11.51
CA MET A 114 5.23 18.61 12.52
C MET A 114 4.18 18.91 13.59
N LEU A 115 4.38 18.41 14.81
CA LEU A 115 3.65 18.93 15.97
C LEU A 115 4.01 20.40 16.12
N PRO A 116 3.04 21.30 16.41
CA PRO A 116 3.36 22.69 16.67
C PRO A 116 4.39 22.79 17.79
N VAL A 117 5.44 23.59 17.57
CA VAL A 117 6.62 23.84 18.44
C VAL A 117 6.27 24.46 19.82
N SER A 118 5.02 24.38 20.27
CA SER A 118 4.55 25.02 21.50
C SER A 118 4.76 24.17 22.77
N HIS A 119 5.35 22.98 22.70
CA HIS A 119 5.51 22.07 23.86
C HIS A 119 6.97 21.74 24.18
N GLN A 120 7.93 22.46 23.62
CA GLN A 120 9.30 22.36 24.11
C GLN A 120 9.33 22.98 25.52
N PRO A 121 9.66 22.21 26.59
CA PRO A 121 9.89 22.81 27.89
C PRO A 121 10.96 23.90 27.73
N PRO A 122 10.85 25.03 28.44
CA PRO A 122 11.88 26.05 28.39
C PRO A 122 13.24 25.38 28.71
N PRO A 123 14.32 25.74 28.00
CA PRO A 123 15.63 25.19 28.28
C PRO A 123 15.94 25.39 29.77
N ILE A 124 16.17 24.28 30.47
CA ILE A 124 16.50 24.28 31.89
C ILE A 124 17.77 25.13 32.04
N PRO A 125 17.77 26.23 32.82
CA PRO A 125 18.97 27.00 33.04
C PRO A 125 20.03 26.10 33.68
N LEU A 126 21.16 25.92 32.99
CA LEU A 126 22.35 25.30 33.56
C LEU A 126 22.83 26.20 34.72
N ARG A 127 22.47 25.85 35.97
CA ARG A 127 23.11 26.43 37.14
C ARG A 127 24.59 26.07 37.07
N HIS A 128 25.43 27.06 36.75
CA HIS A 128 26.85 26.95 36.97
C HIS A 128 27.09 26.74 38.47
N PRO A 129 27.81 25.68 38.88
CA PRO A 129 28.24 25.56 40.27
C PRO A 129 29.18 26.74 40.56
N THR A 130 28.77 27.59 41.49
CA THR A 130 29.66 28.59 42.08
C THR A 130 30.61 27.84 43.00
N ILE A 131 31.92 28.01 42.78
CA ILE A 131 33.01 27.40 43.54
C ILE A 131 32.97 27.88 45.00
#